data_AF-A0A2T5JJJ4-F1
#
_entry.id   AF-A0A2T5JJJ4-F1
#
_cell.length_a   1.000
_cell.length_b   1.000
_cell.length_c   1.000
_cell.angle_alpha   90.00
_cell.angle_beta   90.00
_cell.angle_gamma   90.00
#
_symmetry.space_group_name_H-M   'P 1'
#
loop_
_entity.id
_entity.type
_entity.pdbx_description
1 polymer ?
#
loop_
_entity_poly.entity_id
_entity_poly.type
_entity_poly.pdbx_seq_one_letter_code
_entity_poly.pdbx_strand_id
1 'polypeptide(L)'
;MLSLLKVLLFSFTAALSFVSLDALAYTEAVPFVHEKISVLSSGKRVAVSFRERPCKSGECREADAGMWGIDGGIPRFITEVFLVSIDGKEFVIPRKFYQDLTNTYQLRIFEQNARVIIELKGGEAAGAYTARFKLGGMCGFEREVCAEVCKEIWERTTWYNAFAYEADPRCGSGIQ
;
A
#
# COMPACT_ATOMS: atom_id res chain seq x y z
N MET A 1 50.46 40.15 -56.25
CA MET A 1 49.01 40.27 -56.52
C MET A 1 48.24 39.57 -55.41
N LEU A 2 47.29 40.30 -54.83
CA LEU A 2 46.13 39.90 -54.02
C LEU A 2 46.22 38.78 -52.95
N SER A 3 46.07 39.25 -51.71
CA SER A 3 45.28 38.72 -50.58
C SER A 3 44.06 37.86 -50.95
N LEU A 4 43.75 36.85 -50.10
CA LEU A 4 42.42 36.48 -49.56
C LEU A 4 42.52 35.07 -48.94
N LEU A 5 42.73 34.92 -47.63
CA LEU A 5 41.69 34.67 -46.62
C LEU A 5 40.56 33.74 -47.11
N LYS A 6 40.46 32.52 -46.56
CA LYS A 6 39.27 32.04 -45.81
C LYS A 6 39.29 30.52 -45.51
N VAL A 7 39.15 30.25 -44.21
CA VAL A 7 38.21 29.28 -43.62
C VAL A 7 38.64 27.81 -43.58
N LEU A 8 39.25 27.48 -42.43
CA LEU A 8 38.90 26.35 -41.56
C LEU A 8 37.67 25.52 -41.97
N LEU A 9 37.86 24.22 -42.13
CA LEU A 9 36.88 23.22 -41.69
C LEU A 9 37.63 21.91 -41.38
N PHE A 10 38.07 21.79 -40.12
CA PHE A 10 38.35 20.51 -39.51
C PHE A 10 37.03 19.74 -39.41
N SER A 11 36.84 18.74 -40.26
CA SER A 11 35.75 17.78 -40.15
C SER A 11 36.04 16.83 -38.98
N PHE A 12 35.66 17.25 -37.77
CA PHE A 12 35.46 16.37 -36.62
C PHE A 12 34.20 15.52 -36.90
N THR A 13 34.40 14.23 -37.20
CA THR A 13 33.33 13.24 -37.15
C THR A 13 33.04 12.92 -35.68
N ALA A 14 32.18 13.74 -35.05
CA ALA A 14 31.59 13.41 -33.78
C ALA A 14 30.60 12.25 -33.99
N ALA A 15 30.94 11.09 -33.42
CA ALA A 15 30.05 9.95 -33.30
C ALA A 15 28.83 10.36 -32.47
N LEU A 16 27.72 10.67 -33.14
CA LEU A 16 26.42 10.75 -32.50
C LEU A 16 25.85 9.34 -32.43
N SER A 17 26.31 8.61 -31.42
CA SER A 17 25.57 7.47 -30.88
C SER A 17 24.30 8.04 -30.25
N PHE A 18 23.26 8.18 -31.05
CA PHE A 18 21.90 8.31 -30.56
C PHE A 18 21.55 6.97 -29.91
N VAL A 19 21.96 6.80 -28.65
CA VAL A 19 21.32 5.86 -27.75
C VAL A 19 19.92 6.40 -27.60
N SER A 20 19.00 5.84 -28.35
CA SER A 20 17.56 6.02 -28.14
C SER A 20 17.34 5.85 -26.66
N LEU A 21 16.97 6.95 -26.00
CA LEU A 21 16.50 6.95 -24.63
C LEU A 21 15.48 5.83 -24.55
N ASP A 22 15.79 4.80 -23.76
CA ASP A 22 14.89 3.71 -23.48
C ASP A 22 13.53 4.32 -23.20
N ALA A 23 12.58 4.04 -24.09
CA ALA A 23 11.18 4.14 -23.76
C ALA A 23 11.02 3.22 -22.54
N LEU A 24 11.03 3.84 -21.35
CA LEU A 24 10.74 3.16 -20.10
C LEU A 24 9.43 2.43 -20.35
N ALA A 25 9.55 1.11 -20.51
CA ALA A 25 8.43 0.23 -20.60
C ALA A 25 7.66 0.46 -19.30
N TYR A 26 6.59 1.26 -19.36
CA TYR A 26 5.50 1.18 -18.42
C TYR A 26 4.96 -0.24 -18.60
N THR A 27 5.56 -1.20 -17.90
CA THR A 27 4.90 -2.46 -17.60
C THR A 27 3.55 -2.05 -17.04
N GLU A 28 2.47 -2.45 -17.72
CA GLU A 28 1.11 -2.22 -17.24
C GLU A 28 1.06 -2.75 -15.82
N ALA A 29 1.06 -1.84 -14.84
CA ALA A 29 0.97 -2.24 -13.46
C ALA A 29 -0.40 -2.90 -13.28
N VAL A 30 -0.39 -4.09 -12.69
CA VAL A 30 -1.62 -4.88 -12.48
C VAL A 30 -2.14 -4.57 -11.08
N PRO A 31 -3.45 -4.33 -10.89
CA PRO A 31 -4.01 -4.13 -9.56
C PRO A 31 -3.71 -5.32 -8.65
N PHE A 32 -3.40 -5.03 -7.38
CA PHE A 32 -3.06 -6.08 -6.44
C PHE A 32 -4.28 -6.88 -5.99
N VAL A 33 -4.13 -8.21 -5.96
CA VAL A 33 -5.17 -9.15 -5.55
C VAL A 33 -4.59 -10.15 -4.56
N HIS A 34 -5.26 -10.32 -3.42
CA HIS A 34 -4.96 -11.30 -2.40
C HIS A 34 -6.24 -11.95 -1.89
N GLU A 35 -6.42 -13.23 -2.20
CA GLU A 35 -7.56 -14.02 -1.74
C GLU A 35 -7.04 -15.34 -1.18
N LYS A 36 -6.77 -15.37 0.12
CA LYS A 36 -6.17 -16.54 0.76
C LYS A 36 -6.75 -16.79 2.14
N ILE A 37 -6.76 -18.06 2.50
CA ILE A 37 -6.99 -18.54 3.86
C ILE A 37 -5.63 -18.96 4.43
N SER A 38 -5.26 -18.39 5.56
CA SER A 38 -4.03 -18.71 6.30
C SER A 38 -4.39 -19.40 7.60
N VAL A 39 -3.66 -20.47 7.94
CA VAL A 39 -3.70 -21.07 9.28
C VAL A 39 -2.50 -20.54 10.05
N LEU A 40 -2.76 -19.89 11.18
CA LEU A 40 -1.74 -19.26 12.00
C LEU A 40 -1.15 -20.24 13.00
N SER A 41 -0.05 -19.86 13.65
CA SER A 41 0.65 -20.69 14.64
C SER A 41 -0.23 -21.14 15.80
N SER A 42 -1.22 -20.33 16.19
CA SER A 42 -2.20 -20.69 17.22
C SER A 42 -3.30 -21.64 16.73
N GLY A 43 -3.28 -22.05 15.46
CA GLY A 43 -4.34 -22.82 14.80
C GLY A 43 -5.54 -21.99 14.30
N LYS A 44 -5.56 -20.68 14.56
CA LYS A 44 -6.61 -19.77 14.05
C LYS A 44 -6.61 -19.75 12.53
N ARG A 45 -7.80 -19.75 11.93
CA ARG A 45 -7.99 -19.65 10.49
C ARG A 45 -8.36 -18.22 10.13
N VAL A 46 -7.54 -17.56 9.33
CA VAL A 46 -7.79 -16.18 8.88
C VAL A 46 -7.94 -16.16 7.38
N ALA A 47 -9.11 -15.74 6.90
CA ALA A 47 -9.36 -15.50 5.49
C ALA A 47 -9.29 -14.00 5.21
N VAL A 48 -8.56 -13.61 4.18
CA VAL A 48 -8.49 -12.22 3.71
C VAL A 48 -8.79 -12.20 2.23
N SER A 49 -9.74 -11.34 1.83
CA SER A 49 -9.97 -10.92 0.46
C SER A 49 -9.63 -9.45 0.35
N PHE A 50 -8.53 -9.15 -0.34
CA PHE A 50 -8.07 -7.80 -0.63
C PHE A 50 -7.93 -7.66 -2.14
N ARG A 51 -8.58 -6.65 -2.72
CA ARG A 51 -8.50 -6.37 -4.15
C ARG A 51 -8.41 -4.89 -4.38
N GLU A 52 -7.47 -4.50 -5.22
CA GLU A 52 -7.44 -3.19 -5.82
C GLU A 52 -8.04 -3.22 -7.22
N ARG A 53 -8.34 -2.02 -7.72
CA ARG A 53 -8.71 -1.80 -9.12
C ARG A 53 -8.07 -0.53 -9.64
N PRO A 54 -7.95 -0.36 -10.96
CA PRO A 54 -7.50 0.90 -11.54
C PRO A 54 -8.42 2.04 -11.12
N CYS A 55 -7.82 3.19 -10.86
CA CYS A 55 -8.58 4.40 -10.68
C CYS A 55 -9.24 4.81 -12.00
N LYS A 56 -10.54 5.15 -11.98
CA LYS A 56 -11.25 5.65 -13.16
C LYS A 56 -11.01 7.14 -13.36
N SER A 57 -11.11 7.60 -14.61
CA SER A 57 -11.01 9.02 -14.93
C SER A 57 -12.06 9.83 -14.16
N GLY A 58 -11.60 10.88 -13.45
CA GLY A 58 -12.44 11.76 -12.62
C GLY A 58 -12.83 11.20 -11.25
N GLU A 59 -12.48 9.95 -10.92
CA GLU A 59 -12.77 9.34 -9.62
C GLU A 59 -11.73 9.71 -8.56
N CYS A 60 -10.44 9.55 -8.90
CA CYS A 60 -9.35 9.96 -8.03
C CYS A 60 -8.92 11.37 -8.36
N ARG A 61 -8.54 12.09 -7.31
CA ARG A 61 -7.93 13.41 -7.41
C ARG A 61 -6.44 13.29 -7.14
N GLU A 62 -5.72 14.34 -7.46
CA GLU A 62 -4.36 14.50 -6.96
C GLU A 62 -4.39 14.29 -5.44
N ALA A 63 -3.52 13.40 -4.97
CA ALA A 63 -3.51 12.96 -3.60
C ALA A 63 -3.30 14.15 -2.68
N ASP A 64 -4.20 14.33 -1.72
CA ASP A 64 -3.90 15.18 -0.60
C ASP A 64 -2.87 14.48 0.31
N ALA A 65 -2.29 15.23 1.25
CA ALA A 65 -1.29 14.70 2.18
C ALA A 65 -1.80 13.57 3.10
N GLY A 66 -3.06 13.14 2.95
CA GLY A 66 -3.68 12.07 3.73
C GLY A 66 -3.69 10.70 3.05
N MET A 67 -3.26 10.55 1.80
CA MET A 67 -3.18 9.25 1.14
C MET A 67 -1.78 8.64 1.21
N TRP A 68 -1.72 7.37 1.59
CA TRP A 68 -0.48 6.58 1.60
C TRP A 68 -0.30 5.86 0.27
N GLY A 69 0.95 5.80 -0.20
CA GLY A 69 1.30 5.08 -1.41
C GLY A 69 1.61 5.95 -2.62
N ILE A 70 1.66 7.27 -2.42
CA ILE A 70 1.82 8.25 -3.50
C ILE A 70 2.83 9.30 -3.07
N ASP A 71 3.76 9.62 -3.96
CA ASP A 71 4.75 10.70 -3.82
C ASP A 71 4.33 11.88 -4.72
N GLY A 72 3.13 12.42 -4.45
CA GLY A 72 2.43 13.37 -5.34
C GLY A 72 1.73 12.72 -6.56
N GLY A 73 0.75 13.42 -7.13
CA GLY A 73 -0.01 12.94 -8.28
C GLY A 73 -1.24 12.09 -7.92
N ILE A 74 -1.76 11.33 -8.88
CA ILE A 74 -3.01 10.57 -8.78
C ILE A 74 -2.70 9.08 -8.53
N PRO A 75 -3.39 8.37 -7.61
CA PRO A 75 -3.18 6.93 -7.42
C PRO A 75 -3.47 6.15 -8.70
N ARG A 76 -2.65 5.13 -8.97
CA ARG A 76 -2.90 4.19 -10.08
C ARG A 76 -4.00 3.22 -9.70
N PHE A 77 -3.94 2.69 -8.48
CA PHE A 77 -4.90 1.74 -7.95
C PHE A 77 -5.48 2.19 -6.63
N ILE A 78 -6.75 1.85 -6.42
CA ILE A 78 -7.45 2.06 -5.16
C ILE A 78 -8.01 0.74 -4.63
N THR A 79 -8.03 0.62 -3.30
CA THR A 79 -8.61 -0.55 -2.63
C THR A 79 -10.12 -0.61 -2.87
N GLU A 80 -10.58 -1.65 -3.55
CA GLU A 80 -12.00 -1.92 -3.80
C GLU A 80 -12.59 -2.82 -2.72
N VAL A 81 -11.85 -3.87 -2.35
CA VAL A 81 -12.30 -4.88 -1.40
C VAL A 81 -11.25 -5.06 -0.32
N PHE A 82 -11.66 -5.04 0.94
CA PHE A 82 -10.87 -5.52 2.06
C PHE A 82 -11.79 -6.18 3.09
N LEU A 83 -11.89 -7.50 2.99
CA LEU A 83 -12.73 -8.33 3.86
C LEU A 83 -11.83 -9.28 4.66
N VAL A 84 -12.16 -9.43 5.93
CA VAL A 84 -11.42 -10.28 6.87
C VAL A 84 -12.39 -11.20 7.57
N SER A 85 -12.03 -12.47 7.71
CA SER A 85 -12.73 -13.44 8.54
C SER A 85 -11.76 -14.18 9.44
N ILE A 86 -12.13 -14.37 10.72
CA ILE A 86 -11.36 -15.10 11.72
C ILE A 86 -12.24 -16.25 12.22
N ASP A 87 -11.76 -17.48 12.07
CA ASP A 87 -12.46 -18.72 12.43
C ASP A 87 -13.89 -18.78 11.85
N GLY A 88 -14.05 -18.29 10.61
CA GLY A 88 -15.32 -18.26 9.88
C GLY A 88 -16.26 -17.12 10.26
N LYS A 89 -15.89 -16.25 11.22
CA LYS A 89 -16.65 -15.05 11.57
C LYS A 89 -16.08 -13.83 10.85
N GLU A 90 -16.94 -13.02 10.24
CA GLU A 90 -16.52 -11.78 9.60
C GLU A 90 -16.01 -10.77 10.64
N PHE A 91 -14.84 -10.18 10.39
CA PHE A 91 -14.27 -9.08 11.14
C PHE A 91 -14.31 -7.83 10.27
N VAL A 92 -15.18 -6.89 10.64
CA VAL A 92 -15.40 -5.68 9.85
C VAL A 92 -14.28 -4.67 10.10
N ILE A 93 -13.55 -4.30 9.05
CA ILE A 93 -12.66 -3.15 9.03
C ILE A 93 -13.40 -2.03 8.29
N PRO A 94 -13.76 -0.90 8.93
CA PRO A 94 -14.46 0.16 8.23
C PRO A 94 -13.62 0.79 7.12
N ARG A 95 -14.25 1.12 5.98
CA ARG A 95 -13.60 1.65 4.78
C ARG A 95 -12.62 2.80 5.03
N LYS A 96 -12.94 3.69 5.96
CA LYS A 96 -12.10 4.84 6.32
C LYS A 96 -10.68 4.48 6.79
N PHE A 97 -10.44 3.24 7.21
CA PHE A 97 -9.15 2.79 7.73
C PHE A 97 -8.23 2.17 6.67
N TYR A 98 -8.72 1.96 5.44
CA TYR A 98 -7.92 1.38 4.36
C TYR A 98 -8.08 2.08 3.01
N GLN A 99 -9.07 2.96 2.85
CA GLN A 99 -9.30 3.65 1.57
C GLN A 99 -8.17 4.61 1.17
N ASP A 100 -7.35 5.00 2.13
CA ASP A 100 -6.16 5.84 1.97
C ASP A 100 -4.90 5.02 1.63
N LEU A 101 -4.97 3.69 1.63
CA LEU A 101 -3.89 2.79 1.23
C LEU A 101 -4.02 2.48 -0.26
N THR A 102 -3.00 2.82 -1.04
CA THR A 102 -3.01 2.72 -2.51
C THR A 102 -1.74 2.05 -3.05
N ASN A 103 -1.82 1.53 -4.28
CA ASN A 103 -0.68 0.90 -4.95
C ASN A 103 -0.03 -0.22 -4.12
N THR A 104 -0.84 -1.08 -3.53
CA THR A 104 -0.39 -2.22 -2.72
C THR A 104 0.40 -3.19 -3.60
N TYR A 105 1.48 -3.78 -3.08
CA TYR A 105 2.23 -4.82 -3.78
C TYR A 105 2.44 -6.07 -2.92
N GLN A 106 2.17 -6.01 -1.62
CA GLN A 106 2.34 -7.14 -0.71
C GLN A 106 1.31 -7.11 0.42
N LEU A 107 0.81 -8.31 0.75
CA LEU A 107 -0.02 -8.56 1.93
C LEU A 107 0.52 -9.82 2.64
N ARG A 108 0.77 -9.71 3.94
CA ARG A 108 1.20 -10.80 4.82
C ARG A 108 0.25 -10.92 6.00
N ILE A 109 0.05 -12.15 6.44
CA ILE A 109 -0.79 -12.47 7.60
C ILE A 109 0.07 -13.30 8.55
N PHE A 110 0.20 -12.86 9.80
CA PHE A 110 0.98 -13.56 10.83
C PHE A 110 0.46 -13.25 12.22
N GLU A 111 1.00 -13.93 13.23
CA GLU A 111 0.69 -13.65 14.64
C GLU A 111 1.83 -12.95 15.35
N GLN A 112 1.46 -12.02 16.22
CA GLN A 112 2.39 -11.38 17.13
C GLN A 112 1.67 -11.04 18.42
N ASN A 113 2.24 -11.41 19.58
CA ASN A 113 1.66 -11.12 20.90
C ASN A 113 0.19 -11.52 21.02
N ALA A 114 -0.15 -12.73 20.54
CA ALA A 114 -1.51 -13.28 20.48
C ALA A 114 -2.54 -12.49 19.63
N ARG A 115 -2.10 -11.50 18.86
CA ARG A 115 -2.91 -10.75 17.89
C ARG A 115 -2.66 -11.26 16.47
N VAL A 116 -3.70 -11.23 15.65
CA VAL A 116 -3.57 -11.44 14.21
C VAL A 116 -3.09 -10.13 13.61
N ILE A 117 -2.02 -10.19 12.83
CA ILE A 117 -1.46 -9.05 12.12
C ILE A 117 -1.71 -9.23 10.63
N ILE A 118 -2.40 -8.28 10.02
CA ILE A 118 -2.48 -8.14 8.57
C ILE A 118 -1.57 -6.98 8.19
N GLU A 119 -0.46 -7.28 7.54
CA GLU A 119 0.52 -6.31 7.08
C GLU A 119 0.37 -6.09 5.58
N LEU A 120 0.16 -4.85 5.18
CA LEU A 120 0.12 -4.39 3.80
C LEU A 120 1.37 -3.55 3.54
N LYS A 121 2.00 -3.76 2.39
CA LYS A 121 3.00 -2.83 1.85
C LYS A 121 2.55 -2.35 0.49
N GLY A 122 2.78 -1.08 0.25
CA GLY A 122 2.39 -0.44 -0.99
C GLY A 122 3.13 0.86 -1.18
N GLY A 123 2.77 1.52 -2.27
CA GLY A 123 3.30 2.81 -2.63
C GLY A 123 4.51 2.80 -3.54
N GLU A 124 4.86 4.00 -3.98
CA GLU A 124 5.97 4.26 -4.88
C GLU A 124 6.88 5.33 -4.28
N ALA A 125 8.19 5.19 -4.49
CA ALA A 125 9.21 6.17 -4.09
C ALA A 125 9.06 6.64 -2.63
N ALA A 126 9.01 7.95 -2.36
CA ALA A 126 8.89 8.46 -0.98
C ALA A 126 7.51 8.23 -0.35
N GLY A 127 6.51 7.83 -1.14
CA GLY A 127 5.18 7.45 -0.68
C GLY A 127 5.05 6.00 -0.21
N ALA A 128 6.13 5.22 -0.24
CA ALA A 128 6.11 3.81 0.14
C ALA A 128 5.81 3.60 1.63
N TYR A 129 4.87 2.72 1.94
CA TYR A 129 4.37 2.50 3.30
C TYR A 129 4.37 1.04 3.72
N THR A 130 4.35 0.84 5.04
CA THR A 130 3.86 -0.40 5.68
C THR A 130 2.65 -0.03 6.54
N ALA A 131 1.52 -0.70 6.33
CA ALA A 131 0.32 -0.58 7.14
C ALA A 131 0.05 -1.89 7.87
N ARG A 132 -0.15 -1.85 9.19
CA ARG A 132 -0.41 -3.03 10.03
C ARG A 132 -1.75 -2.90 10.72
N PHE A 133 -2.63 -3.86 10.48
CA PHE A 133 -3.88 -4.04 11.20
C PHE A 133 -3.68 -5.13 12.25
N LYS A 134 -3.60 -4.73 13.52
CA LYS A 134 -3.40 -5.62 14.66
C LYS A 134 -4.76 -5.94 15.28
N LEU A 135 -5.30 -7.11 14.95
CA LEU A 135 -6.62 -7.54 15.36
C LEU A 135 -6.53 -8.26 16.72
N GLY A 136 -7.16 -7.66 17.73
CA GLY A 136 -7.18 -8.16 19.11
C GLY A 136 -8.46 -8.93 19.43
N GLY A 137 -8.67 -10.06 18.77
CA GLY A 137 -9.96 -10.76 18.83
C GLY A 137 -11.03 -10.01 18.01
N MET A 138 -12.29 -10.09 18.42
CA MET A 138 -13.40 -9.44 17.70
C MET A 138 -13.71 -8.01 18.21
N CYS A 139 -13.00 -7.55 19.23
CA CYS A 139 -13.29 -6.30 19.96
C CYS A 139 -12.91 -5.02 19.21
N GLY A 140 -12.11 -5.14 18.16
CA GLY A 140 -11.53 -4.01 17.45
C GLY A 140 -10.11 -4.28 16.98
N PHE A 141 -9.46 -3.22 16.49
CA PHE A 141 -8.10 -3.31 15.96
C PHE A 141 -7.33 -2.01 16.16
N GLU A 142 -6.02 -2.14 16.13
CA GLU A 142 -5.10 -1.02 15.96
C GLU A 142 -4.59 -1.03 14.53
N ARG A 143 -4.58 0.14 13.89
CA ARG A 143 -3.92 0.40 12.62
C ARG A 143 -2.67 1.21 12.90
N GLU A 144 -1.54 0.76 12.38
CA GLU A 144 -0.31 1.54 12.32
C GLU A 144 0.10 1.75 10.87
N VAL A 145 0.54 2.96 10.53
CA VAL A 145 1.17 3.27 9.25
C VAL A 145 2.53 3.90 9.50
N CYS A 146 3.49 3.48 8.69
CA CYS A 146 4.89 3.88 8.77
C CYS A 146 5.51 3.82 7.36
N ALA A 147 6.73 4.33 7.22
CA ALA A 147 7.54 4.11 6.03
C ALA A 147 7.68 2.61 5.71
N GLU A 148 8.01 2.28 4.46
CA GLU A 148 8.24 0.90 3.99
C GLU A 148 9.13 0.07 4.93
N VAL A 149 10.17 0.70 5.50
CA VAL A 149 10.96 0.16 6.60
C VAL A 149 10.45 0.80 7.89
N CYS A 150 9.52 0.12 8.56
CA CYS A 150 8.74 0.58 9.70
C CYS A 150 9.59 0.83 10.98
N LYS A 151 10.45 1.85 10.95
CA LYS A 151 11.28 2.29 12.09
C LYS A 151 10.56 3.34 12.95
N GLU A 152 9.75 4.16 12.31
CA GLU A 152 8.98 5.23 12.93
C GLU A 152 7.52 5.09 12.51
N ILE A 153 6.61 5.20 13.48
CA ILE A 153 5.17 5.13 13.24
C ILE A 153 4.69 6.54 12.98
N TRP A 154 4.13 6.76 11.79
CA TRP A 154 3.60 8.04 11.37
C TRP A 154 2.14 8.22 11.78
N GLU A 155 1.36 7.15 11.69
CA GLU A 155 -0.02 7.12 12.16
C GLU A 155 -0.26 5.89 13.03
N ARG A 156 -0.93 6.10 14.16
CA ARG A 156 -1.54 5.02 14.94
C ARG A 156 -2.98 5.37 15.23
N THR A 157 -3.89 4.50 14.81
CA THR A 157 -5.32 4.67 15.04
C THR A 157 -5.91 3.42 15.66
N THR A 158 -6.61 3.57 16.78
CA THR A 158 -7.31 2.46 17.43
C THR A 158 -8.81 2.55 17.16
N TRP A 159 -9.40 1.44 16.75
CA TRP A 159 -10.84 1.31 16.57
C TRP A 159 -11.41 0.24 17.49
N TYR A 160 -12.45 0.62 18.22
CA TYR A 160 -13.19 -0.27 19.10
C TYR A 160 -14.54 -0.60 18.47
N ASN A 161 -14.88 -1.89 18.45
CA ASN A 161 -16.18 -2.37 18.02
C ASN A 161 -17.08 -2.60 19.24
N ALA A 162 -17.55 -1.50 19.86
CA ALA A 162 -18.32 -1.56 21.11
C ALA A 162 -19.67 -2.28 20.96
N PHE A 163 -20.24 -2.35 19.74
CA PHE A 163 -21.59 -2.90 19.51
C PHE A 163 -21.62 -4.38 19.13
N ALA A 164 -20.50 -4.98 18.75
CA ALA A 164 -20.54 -6.31 18.15
C ALA A 164 -20.39 -7.46 19.16
N TYR A 165 -19.92 -7.23 20.40
CA TYR A 165 -19.53 -8.34 21.29
C TYR A 165 -19.69 -8.08 22.80
N GLU A 166 -20.88 -7.67 23.26
CA GLU A 166 -21.25 -7.76 24.70
C GLU A 166 -21.03 -9.17 25.29
N ALA A 167 -20.89 -10.19 24.42
CA ALA A 167 -20.71 -11.60 24.79
C ALA A 167 -19.27 -12.14 24.76
N ASP A 168 -18.24 -11.38 24.34
CA ASP A 168 -16.85 -11.86 24.42
C ASP A 168 -16.19 -11.36 25.73
N PRO A 169 -15.98 -12.23 26.74
CA PRO A 169 -15.41 -11.85 28.02
C PRO A 169 -13.96 -11.34 27.91
N ARG A 170 -13.31 -11.46 26.75
CA ARG A 170 -11.98 -10.89 26.46
C ARG A 170 -12.04 -9.46 25.94
N CYS A 171 -13.22 -8.95 25.59
CA CYS A 171 -13.43 -7.55 25.22
C CYS A 171 -13.56 -6.61 26.43
N GLY A 172 -13.27 -7.10 27.64
CA GLY A 172 -13.21 -6.30 28.86
C GLY A 172 -12.20 -5.16 28.74
N SER A 173 -12.75 -3.95 28.60
CA SER A 173 -12.12 -2.66 28.91
C SER A 173 -10.68 -2.46 28.45
N GLY A 174 -10.47 -2.45 27.13
CA GLY A 174 -9.33 -1.79 26.51
C GLY A 174 -7.97 -2.43 26.77
N ILE A 175 -7.10 -2.25 25.80
CA ILE A 175 -5.66 -2.33 26.01
C ILE A 175 -5.34 -1.34 27.14
N GLN A 176 -4.91 -1.83 28.30
CA GLN A 176 -4.26 -0.98 29.32
C GLN A 176 -2.93 -0.46 28.78
#